data_AF-A0A833Y529-F1
#
_entry.id   AF-A0A833Y529-F1
#
_cell.length_a   1.000
_cell.length_b   1.000
_cell.length_c   1.000
_cell.angle_alpha   90.00
_cell.angle_beta   90.00
_cell.angle_gamma   90.00
#
_symmetry.space_group_name_H-M   'P 1'
#
loop_
_entity.id
_entity.type
_entity.pdbx_description
1 polymer ?
#
loop_
_entity_poly.entity_id
_entity_poly.type
_entity_poly.pdbx_seq_one_letter_code
_entity_poly.pdbx_strand_id
1 'polypeptide(L)'
;MAICAVYTTQSLNPTCSISTPSKTHLGFHQKQVVFYTTGKKTSRRGSSSSPYVITCATGDSQTIVIGLAADSGCGKSTFMRRLTNVFGGAAEPPKGGNPDSNTLISDTTTVICLDDYHSLDRTGRKEKGVTALDPRANDFDLMYEQVKALKDGTAVDKPIYNHVTGLLDPPELIKPPKILVIEGLHPM
;
A
#
# COMPACT_ATOMS: atom_id res chain seq x y z
N MET A 1 32.04 28.90 -5.20
CA MET A 1 30.85 29.34 -5.94
C MET A 1 30.38 28.20 -6.81
N ALA A 2 29.19 27.65 -6.56
CA ALA A 2 28.57 26.65 -7.41
C ALA A 2 27.27 27.26 -7.96
N ILE A 3 27.21 27.37 -9.28
CA ILE A 3 26.14 28.00 -10.04
C ILE A 3 24.98 27.00 -10.23
N CYS A 4 23.79 27.39 -9.82
CA CYS A 4 22.54 26.67 -10.04
C CYS A 4 22.04 26.98 -11.46
N ALA A 5 21.94 25.99 -12.33
CA ALA A 5 21.31 26.12 -13.64
C ALA A 5 19.80 25.84 -13.49
N VAL A 6 18.99 26.90 -13.55
CA VAL A 6 17.54 26.82 -13.61
C VAL A 6 17.14 26.55 -15.07
N TYR A 7 16.55 25.39 -15.34
CA TYR A 7 15.94 25.10 -16.64
C TYR A 7 14.44 25.28 -16.54
N THR A 8 13.89 26.17 -17.39
CA THR A 8 12.45 26.34 -17.58
C THR A 8 11.92 25.16 -18.39
N THR A 9 10.98 24.40 -17.83
CA THR A 9 10.31 23.31 -18.56
C THR A 9 9.20 23.89 -19.44
N GLN A 10 9.27 23.60 -20.75
CA GLN A 10 8.19 23.89 -21.69
C GLN A 10 7.08 22.85 -21.55
N SER A 11 5.83 23.31 -21.48
CA SER A 11 4.64 22.48 -21.44
C SER A 11 4.47 21.73 -22.76
N LEU A 12 4.63 20.41 -22.74
CA LEU A 12 4.28 19.53 -23.85
C LEU A 12 2.81 19.11 -23.69
N ASN A 13 1.94 19.62 -24.56
CA ASN A 13 0.59 19.10 -24.74
C ASN A 13 0.66 17.71 -25.41
N PRO A 14 0.13 16.62 -24.83
CA PRO A 14 0.03 15.36 -25.56
C PRO A 14 -1.33 15.30 -26.28
N THR A 15 -1.30 15.42 -27.61
CA THR A 15 -2.31 14.79 -28.47
C THR A 15 -1.91 13.33 -28.65
N CYS A 16 -2.44 12.43 -27.83
CA CYS A 16 -2.28 11.00 -28.04
C CYS A 16 -3.45 10.46 -28.86
N SER A 17 -3.13 9.96 -30.06
CA SER A 17 -3.97 9.17 -30.93
C SER A 17 -4.13 7.74 -30.40
N ILE A 18 -5.33 7.19 -30.54
CA ILE A 18 -5.70 5.83 -30.15
C ILE A 18 -5.03 4.83 -31.11
N SER A 19 -4.22 3.91 -30.59
CA SER A 19 -3.83 2.70 -31.30
C SER A 19 -4.60 1.51 -30.73
N THR A 20 -5.26 0.75 -31.60
CA THR A 20 -5.95 -0.50 -31.26
C THR A 20 -4.93 -1.64 -31.11
N PRO A 21 -5.12 -2.58 -30.18
CA PRO A 21 -4.11 -3.62 -29.93
C PRO A 21 -4.23 -4.76 -30.94
N SER A 22 -3.12 -5.10 -31.60
CA SER A 22 -2.93 -6.37 -32.28
C SER A 22 -2.71 -7.48 -31.26
N LYS A 23 -3.46 -8.59 -31.38
CA LYS A 23 -3.38 -9.75 -30.50
C LYS A 23 -1.98 -10.38 -30.51
N THR A 24 -1.29 -10.37 -29.37
CA THR A 24 -0.18 -11.29 -29.08
C THR A 24 -0.53 -12.16 -27.88
N HIS A 25 -0.42 -13.47 -28.08
CA HIS A 25 -0.79 -14.55 -27.18
C HIS A 25 0.28 -14.75 -26.11
N LEU A 26 0.12 -14.15 -24.93
CA LEU A 26 0.76 -14.52 -23.66
C LEU A 26 -0.08 -13.95 -22.52
N GLY A 27 -0.70 -14.83 -21.74
CA GLY A 27 -1.72 -14.52 -20.74
C GLY A 27 -1.17 -13.78 -19.53
N PHE A 28 -1.07 -12.45 -19.62
CA PHE A 28 -1.03 -11.56 -18.46
C PHE A 28 -2.36 -10.83 -18.37
N HIS A 29 -3.24 -11.26 -17.45
CA HIS A 29 -4.42 -10.48 -17.07
C HIS A 29 -4.00 -9.31 -16.18
N GLN A 30 -3.34 -8.31 -16.75
CA GLN A 30 -3.19 -7.01 -16.11
C GLN A 30 -4.57 -6.33 -16.15
N LYS A 31 -5.36 -6.47 -15.08
CA LYS A 31 -6.53 -5.61 -14.87
C LYS A 31 -6.00 -4.19 -14.64
N GLN A 32 -5.78 -3.44 -15.72
CA GLN A 32 -5.44 -2.03 -15.63
C GLN A 32 -6.63 -1.28 -15.02
N VAL A 33 -6.40 -0.60 -13.91
CA VAL A 33 -7.35 0.37 -13.37
C VAL A 33 -7.24 1.62 -14.24
N VAL A 34 -8.29 1.87 -15.03
CA VAL A 34 -8.36 3.04 -15.92
C VAL A 34 -8.89 4.22 -15.11
N PHE A 35 -8.05 5.23 -14.89
CA PHE A 35 -8.46 6.49 -14.31
C PHE A 35 -9.12 7.35 -15.40
N TYR A 36 -10.43 7.57 -15.28
CA TYR A 36 -11.13 8.49 -16.17
C TYR A 36 -11.04 9.92 -15.63
N THR A 37 -10.52 10.84 -16.45
CA THR A 37 -10.68 12.28 -16.23
C THR A 37 -11.91 12.75 -16.99
N THR A 38 -13.04 12.95 -16.31
CA THR A 38 -14.21 13.60 -16.92
C THR A 38 -13.98 15.11 -17.01
N GLY A 39 -13.21 15.53 -18.01
CA GLY A 39 -13.06 16.94 -18.35
C GLY A 39 -14.27 17.43 -19.14
N LYS A 40 -15.28 18.01 -18.48
CA LYS A 40 -16.27 18.86 -19.19
C LYS A 40 -15.56 20.15 -19.59
N LYS A 41 -15.21 20.27 -20.87
CA LYS A 41 -14.84 21.57 -21.47
C LYS A 41 -16.08 22.46 -21.48
N THR A 42 -16.20 23.36 -20.51
CA THR A 42 -17.01 24.57 -20.64
C THR A 42 -16.11 25.78 -20.47
N SER A 43 -15.88 26.50 -21.57
CA SER A 43 -15.20 27.78 -21.58
C SER A 43 -16.00 28.80 -20.76
N ARG A 44 -15.51 29.22 -19.60
CA ARG A 44 -15.73 30.55 -19.04
C ARG A 44 -14.74 30.79 -17.89
N ARG A 45 -14.10 31.95 -17.94
CA ARG A 45 -13.12 32.45 -16.96
C ARG A 45 -13.68 32.39 -15.54
N GLY A 46 -12.98 31.67 -14.67
CA GLY A 46 -13.23 31.64 -13.23
C GLY A 46 -12.30 30.61 -12.59
N SER A 47 -11.32 31.08 -11.81
CA SER A 47 -10.40 30.23 -11.04
C SER A 47 -11.18 29.55 -9.92
N SER A 48 -11.82 28.43 -10.23
CA SER A 48 -12.36 27.48 -9.26
C SER A 48 -11.58 26.19 -9.43
N SER A 49 -10.69 25.90 -8.49
CA SER A 49 -10.06 24.59 -8.37
C SER A 49 -11.13 23.57 -8.00
N SER A 50 -11.84 23.05 -9.00
CA SER A 50 -12.75 21.94 -8.81
C SER A 50 -11.96 20.77 -8.20
N PRO A 51 -12.37 20.21 -7.06
CA PRO A 51 -11.69 19.05 -6.51
C PRO A 51 -11.84 17.91 -7.52
N TYR A 52 -10.72 17.40 -8.01
CA TYR A 52 -10.71 16.21 -8.84
C TYR A 52 -11.22 15.05 -7.99
N VAL A 53 -12.43 14.58 -8.28
CA VAL A 53 -13.00 13.39 -7.64
C VAL A 53 -12.59 12.19 -8.46
N ILE A 54 -11.67 11.38 -7.93
CA ILE A 54 -11.34 10.07 -8.49
C ILE A 54 -12.32 9.06 -7.89
N THR A 55 -13.24 8.55 -8.70
CA THR A 55 -14.16 7.48 -8.30
C THR A 55 -13.64 6.15 -8.84
N CYS A 56 -13.15 5.29 -7.95
CA CYS A 56 -12.81 3.91 -8.27
C CYS A 56 -13.96 3.02 -7.80
N ALA A 57 -14.70 2.42 -8.72
CA ALA A 57 -15.71 1.41 -8.40
C ALA A 57 -15.07 0.03 -8.57
N THR A 58 -14.81 -0.68 -7.48
CA THR A 58 -14.63 -2.13 -7.48
C THR A 58 -16.01 -2.77 -7.52
N GLY A 59 -16.20 -3.80 -8.36
CA GLY A 59 -17.40 -4.65 -8.28
C GLY A 59 -17.52 -5.24 -6.86
N ASP A 60 -18.75 -5.49 -6.41
CA ASP A 60 -19.25 -5.54 -5.02
C ASP A 60 -18.50 -6.37 -3.95
N SER A 61 -17.32 -6.95 -4.22
CA SER A 61 -16.59 -7.76 -3.24
C SER A 61 -15.06 -7.86 -3.42
N GLN A 62 -14.40 -7.04 -4.24
CA GLN A 62 -12.93 -7.16 -4.39
C GLN A 62 -12.16 -6.13 -3.58
N THR A 63 -11.35 -6.61 -2.62
CA THR A 63 -10.39 -5.83 -1.87
C THR A 63 -9.32 -5.25 -2.80
N ILE A 64 -9.06 -3.95 -2.70
CA ILE A 64 -7.97 -3.27 -3.40
C ILE A 64 -6.72 -3.36 -2.53
N VAL A 65 -5.59 -3.80 -3.11
CA VAL A 65 -4.30 -3.86 -2.40
C VAL A 65 -3.40 -2.73 -2.88
N ILE A 66 -2.84 -1.96 -1.94
CA ILE A 66 -1.90 -0.86 -2.17
C ILE A 66 -0.59 -1.21 -1.43
N GLY A 67 0.53 -1.18 -2.14
CA GLY A 67 1.87 -1.32 -1.54
C GLY A 67 2.51 0.03 -1.25
N LEU A 68 3.04 0.22 -0.05
CA LEU A 68 3.81 1.39 0.36
C LEU A 68 5.22 0.99 0.81
N ALA A 69 6.20 1.21 -0.06
CA ALA A 69 7.61 1.00 0.28
C ALA A 69 8.16 2.23 1.02
N ALA A 70 8.59 2.06 2.26
CA ALA A 70 9.19 3.13 3.05
C ALA A 70 10.09 2.58 4.16
N ASP A 71 11.25 3.23 4.36
CA ASP A 71 12.14 2.93 5.48
C ASP A 71 11.67 3.62 6.78
N SER A 72 12.14 3.10 7.90
CA SER A 72 11.98 3.69 9.22
C SER A 72 12.52 5.13 9.26
N GLY A 73 11.79 6.04 9.89
CA GLY A 73 12.17 7.46 10.00
C GLY A 73 11.94 8.31 8.74
N CYS A 74 11.57 7.74 7.59
CA CYS A 74 11.31 8.50 6.36
C CYS A 74 9.91 9.14 6.29
N GLY A 75 9.13 9.10 7.38
CA GLY A 75 7.80 9.69 7.45
C GLY A 75 6.64 8.77 7.05
N LYS A 76 6.86 7.44 7.04
CA LYS A 76 5.83 6.40 6.78
C LYS A 76 4.52 6.65 7.52
N SER A 77 4.58 6.84 8.84
CA SER A 77 3.38 7.08 9.67
C SER A 77 2.66 8.38 9.31
N THR A 78 3.39 9.43 8.92
CA THR A 78 2.80 10.70 8.47
C THR A 78 2.10 10.53 7.13
N PHE A 79 2.72 9.80 6.20
CA PHE A 79 2.12 9.47 4.91
C PHE A 79 0.86 8.62 5.09
N MET A 80 0.93 7.57 5.91
CA MET A 80 -0.20 6.70 6.20
C MET A 80 -1.37 7.43 6.83
N ARG A 81 -1.15 8.29 7.83
CA ARG A 81 -2.23 9.07 8.43
C ARG A 81 -2.94 9.95 7.40
N ARG A 82 -2.20 10.52 6.44
CA ARG A 82 -2.82 11.31 5.35
C ARG A 82 -3.62 10.42 4.41
N LEU A 83 -3.10 9.24 4.08
CA LEU A 83 -3.76 8.26 3.22
C LEU A 83 -5.06 7.74 3.85
N THR A 84 -5.04 7.33 5.13
CA THR A 84 -6.24 6.85 5.83
C THR A 84 -7.27 7.97 6.01
N ASN A 85 -6.83 9.20 6.28
CA ASN A 85 -7.74 10.36 6.34
C ASN A 85 -8.48 10.61 5.02
N VAL A 86 -7.88 10.28 3.88
CA VAL A 86 -8.53 10.40 2.57
C VAL A 86 -9.53 9.25 2.35
N PHE A 87 -9.22 8.04 2.81
CA PHE A 87 -10.03 6.85 2.51
C PHE A 87 -11.17 6.56 3.50
N GLY A 88 -10.98 6.86 4.79
CA GLY A 88 -11.87 6.33 5.84
C GLY A 88 -11.87 7.06 7.18
N GLY A 89 -10.98 8.04 7.37
CA GLY A 89 -10.84 8.74 8.64
C GLY A 89 -9.79 8.10 9.55
N ALA A 90 -10.02 8.14 10.87
CA ALA A 90 -9.03 7.69 11.84
C ALA A 90 -8.87 6.16 11.78
N ALA A 91 -7.61 5.71 11.75
CA ALA A 91 -7.27 4.29 11.85
C ALA A 91 -6.76 4.02 13.27
N GLU A 92 -7.29 2.96 13.90
CA GLU A 92 -6.99 2.58 15.28
C GLU A 92 -6.45 1.15 15.34
N PRO A 93 -5.63 0.80 16.36
CA PRO A 93 -5.25 -0.58 16.61
C PRO A 93 -6.47 -1.48 16.87
N PRO A 94 -6.37 -2.80 16.62
CA PRO A 94 -7.45 -3.75 16.86
C PRO A 94 -7.88 -3.75 18.34
N LYS A 95 -9.18 -3.51 18.58
CA LYS A 95 -9.74 -3.44 19.93
C LYS A 95 -9.70 -4.80 20.62
N GLY A 96 -9.10 -4.86 21.81
CA GLY A 96 -8.99 -6.09 22.61
C GLY A 96 -7.96 -7.10 22.09
N GLY A 97 -7.11 -6.71 21.13
CA GLY A 97 -6.00 -7.52 20.65
C GLY A 97 -4.70 -7.28 21.42
N ASN A 98 -3.59 -7.76 20.86
CA ASN A 98 -2.25 -7.49 21.37
C ASN A 98 -1.99 -5.97 21.34
N PRO A 99 -1.59 -5.33 22.47
CA PRO A 99 -1.30 -3.90 22.51
C PRO A 99 -0.14 -3.47 21.61
N ASP A 100 0.74 -4.40 21.26
CA ASP A 100 1.89 -4.19 20.39
C ASP A 100 1.62 -4.61 18.93
N SER A 101 0.33 -4.80 18.56
CA SER A 101 -0.06 -5.04 17.17
C SER A 101 0.29 -3.84 16.29
N ASN A 102 0.86 -4.13 15.12
CA ASN A 102 1.21 -3.13 14.11
C ASN A 102 0.05 -2.81 13.15
N THR A 103 -1.08 -3.49 13.30
CA THR A 103 -2.23 -3.33 12.42
C THR A 103 -2.99 -2.07 12.77
N LEU A 104 -3.36 -1.28 11.77
CA LEU A 104 -4.30 -0.16 11.91
C LEU A 104 -5.56 -0.44 11.11
N ILE A 105 -6.72 -0.31 11.76
CA ILE A 105 -8.03 -0.59 11.20
C ILE A 105 -8.86 0.69 11.19
N SER A 106 -9.40 0.99 10.02
CA SER A 106 -10.40 2.03 9.80
C SER A 106 -11.67 1.40 9.22
N ASP A 107 -12.69 2.21 8.95
CA ASP A 107 -13.97 1.77 8.38
C ASP A 107 -13.84 1.15 6.98
N THR A 108 -12.86 1.61 6.21
CA THR A 108 -12.62 1.25 4.81
C THR A 108 -11.27 0.59 4.59
N THR A 109 -10.29 0.95 5.42
CA THR A 109 -8.87 0.65 5.20
C THR A 109 -8.31 -0.18 6.34
N THR A 110 -7.55 -1.23 6.01
CA THR A 110 -6.67 -1.91 6.96
C THR A 110 -5.24 -1.76 6.50
N VAL A 111 -4.35 -1.40 7.42
CA VAL A 111 -2.92 -1.24 7.20
C VAL A 111 -2.20 -2.37 7.90
N ILE A 112 -1.36 -3.10 7.17
CA ILE A 112 -0.51 -4.16 7.70
C ILE A 112 0.95 -3.72 7.56
N CYS A 113 1.70 -3.79 8.67
CA CYS A 113 3.15 -3.63 8.64
C CYS A 113 3.79 -4.93 8.15
N LEU A 114 4.70 -4.84 7.19
CA LEU A 114 5.36 -6.02 6.61
C LEU A 114 6.39 -6.67 7.53
N ASP A 115 6.83 -5.96 8.58
CA ASP A 115 7.70 -6.52 9.61
C ASP A 115 7.02 -7.70 10.34
N ASP A 116 5.69 -7.77 10.34
CA ASP A 116 4.92 -8.91 10.86
C ASP A 116 5.26 -10.23 10.15
N TYR A 117 5.72 -10.16 8.89
CA TYR A 117 6.17 -11.32 8.12
C TYR A 117 7.68 -11.56 8.23
N HIS A 118 8.34 -11.08 9.29
CA HIS A 118 9.70 -11.50 9.58
C HIS A 118 9.76 -13.01 9.84
N SER A 119 10.65 -13.72 9.15
CA SER A 119 10.95 -15.13 9.41
C SER A 119 11.93 -15.30 10.57
N LEU A 120 12.60 -14.23 10.97
CA LEU A 120 13.56 -14.20 12.07
C LEU A 120 13.28 -13.03 13.00
N ASP A 121 13.20 -13.32 14.29
CA ASP A 121 13.13 -12.31 15.33
C ASP A 121 14.46 -11.52 15.47
N ARG A 122 14.48 -10.54 16.37
CA ARG A 122 15.65 -9.66 16.56
C ARG A 122 16.92 -10.43 16.95
N THR A 123 16.78 -11.49 17.73
CA THR A 123 17.93 -12.31 18.20
C THR A 123 18.38 -13.25 17.09
N GLY A 124 17.45 -13.92 16.41
CA GLY A 124 17.75 -14.81 15.29
C GLY A 124 18.44 -14.09 14.13
N ARG A 125 18.08 -12.82 13.85
CA ARG A 125 18.81 -11.99 12.87
C ARG A 125 20.25 -11.71 13.29
N LYS A 126 20.50 -11.42 14.57
CA LYS A 126 21.85 -11.19 15.11
C LYS A 126 22.70 -12.46 15.01
N GLU A 127 22.16 -13.61 15.40
CA GLU A 127 22.86 -14.90 15.36
C GLU A 127 23.25 -15.29 13.93
N LYS A 128 22.37 -15.04 12.96
CA LYS A 128 22.63 -15.32 11.54
C LYS A 128 23.44 -14.23 10.82
N GLY A 129 23.73 -13.11 11.49
CA GLY A 129 24.46 -11.98 10.91
C GLY A 129 23.73 -11.31 9.74
N VAL A 130 22.39 -11.26 9.80
CA VAL A 130 21.55 -10.61 8.77
C VAL A 130 20.78 -9.44 9.36
N THR A 131 20.36 -8.50 8.51
CA THR A 131 19.52 -7.37 8.91
C THR A 131 18.06 -7.62 8.52
N ALA A 132 17.14 -6.76 8.98
CA ALA A 132 15.74 -6.82 8.55
C ALA A 132 15.56 -6.55 7.04
N LEU A 133 16.52 -5.85 6.41
CA LEU A 133 16.54 -5.56 4.97
C LEU A 133 16.86 -6.80 4.12
N ASP A 134 17.50 -7.81 4.72
CA ASP A 134 17.87 -9.03 4.02
C ASP A 134 16.61 -9.86 3.71
N PRO A 135 16.38 -10.28 2.45
CA PRO A 135 15.26 -11.14 2.10
C PRO A 135 15.19 -12.41 2.95
N ARG A 136 16.33 -12.95 3.42
CA ARG A 136 16.39 -14.15 4.27
C ARG A 136 15.79 -13.97 5.66
N ALA A 137 15.53 -12.73 6.07
CA ALA A 137 14.86 -12.40 7.34
C ALA A 137 13.35 -12.21 7.20
N ASN A 138 12.79 -12.43 6.02
CA ASN A 138 11.37 -12.23 5.71
C ASN A 138 10.77 -13.50 5.11
N ASP A 139 9.51 -13.77 5.42
CA ASP A 139 8.72 -14.88 4.88
C ASP A 139 7.81 -14.38 3.76
N PHE A 140 8.35 -14.36 2.55
CA PHE A 140 7.62 -13.89 1.36
C PHE A 140 6.52 -14.85 0.92
N ASP A 141 6.64 -16.14 1.23
CA ASP A 141 5.64 -17.13 0.88
C ASP A 141 4.39 -16.91 1.73
N LEU A 142 4.55 -16.79 3.06
CA LEU A 142 3.46 -16.45 3.97
C LEU A 142 2.83 -15.09 3.63
N MET A 143 3.66 -14.08 3.36
CA MET A 143 3.18 -12.77 2.94
C MET A 143 2.32 -12.86 1.68
N TYR A 144 2.79 -13.57 0.65
CA TYR A 144 2.04 -13.77 -0.60
C TYR A 144 0.71 -14.47 -0.36
N GLU A 145 0.73 -15.59 0.37
CA GLU A 145 -0.47 -16.39 0.66
C GLU A 145 -1.54 -15.55 1.37
N GLN A 146 -1.14 -14.81 2.40
CA GLN A 146 -2.08 -14.03 3.20
C GLN A 146 -2.58 -12.78 2.47
N VAL A 147 -1.72 -12.06 1.75
CA VAL A 147 -2.15 -10.90 0.95
C VAL A 147 -3.09 -11.36 -0.17
N LYS A 148 -2.82 -12.50 -0.81
CA LYS A 148 -3.71 -13.08 -1.81
C LYS A 148 -5.05 -13.47 -1.19
N ALA A 149 -5.05 -14.17 -0.05
CA ALA A 149 -6.27 -14.57 0.65
C ALA A 149 -7.14 -13.35 1.00
N LEU A 150 -6.55 -12.30 1.57
CA LEU A 150 -7.25 -11.06 1.88
C LEU A 150 -7.82 -10.39 0.64
N LYS A 151 -7.06 -10.35 -0.46
CA LYS A 151 -7.52 -9.82 -1.74
C LYS A 151 -8.72 -10.59 -2.31
N ASP A 152 -8.72 -11.91 -2.10
CA ASP A 152 -9.77 -12.83 -2.54
C ASP A 152 -10.95 -12.89 -1.54
N GLY A 153 -10.95 -12.07 -0.49
CA GLY A 153 -12.06 -11.97 0.47
C GLY A 153 -12.02 -13.03 1.58
N THR A 154 -10.87 -13.64 1.85
CA THR A 154 -10.65 -14.63 2.91
C THR A 154 -9.85 -14.04 4.07
N ALA A 155 -10.32 -14.24 5.31
CA ALA A 155 -9.61 -13.81 6.51
C ALA A 155 -8.35 -14.65 6.78
N VAL A 156 -7.38 -14.09 7.49
CA VAL A 156 -6.08 -14.73 7.77
C VAL A 156 -5.67 -14.54 9.21
N ASP A 157 -4.95 -15.52 9.77
CA ASP A 157 -4.26 -15.39 11.05
C ASP A 157 -2.84 -14.86 10.78
N LYS A 158 -2.69 -13.54 10.88
CA LYS A 158 -1.43 -12.85 10.60
C LYS A 158 -0.55 -12.82 11.85
N PRO A 159 0.74 -13.22 11.78
CA PRO A 159 1.67 -13.04 12.90
C PRO A 159 1.81 -11.58 13.33
N ILE A 160 2.39 -11.34 14.50
CA ILE A 160 2.70 -10.00 15.00
C ILE A 160 4.19 -9.94 15.29
N TYR A 161 4.90 -9.00 14.68
CA TYR A 161 6.26 -8.70 15.10
C TYR A 161 6.24 -7.57 16.14
N ASN A 162 6.52 -7.92 17.38
CA ASN A 162 6.49 -6.97 18.48
C ASN A 162 7.76 -6.11 18.47
N HIS A 163 7.62 -4.81 18.15
CA HIS A 163 8.77 -3.90 18.08
C HIS A 163 9.39 -3.61 19.45
N VAL A 164 8.66 -3.80 20.55
CA VAL A 164 9.15 -3.59 21.92
C VAL A 164 10.07 -4.74 22.33
N THR A 165 9.57 -5.96 22.28
CA THR A 165 10.32 -7.17 22.70
C THR A 165 11.29 -7.63 21.61
N GLY A 166 10.98 -7.37 20.35
CA GLY A 166 11.72 -7.87 19.19
C GLY A 166 11.43 -9.33 18.86
N LEU A 167 10.31 -9.88 19.34
CA LEU A 167 9.87 -11.26 19.16
C LEU A 167 8.69 -11.38 18.18
N LEU A 168 8.44 -12.60 17.73
CA LEU A 168 7.24 -12.96 16.97
C LEU A 168 6.16 -13.43 17.94
N ASP A 169 5.14 -12.60 18.13
CA ASP A 169 4.00 -12.85 19.00
C ASP A 169 2.95 -13.73 18.30
N PRO A 170 2.00 -14.34 19.06
CA PRO A 170 0.89 -15.10 18.47
C PRO A 170 0.09 -14.28 17.45
N PRO A 171 -0.49 -14.93 16.43
CA PRO A 171 -1.15 -14.24 15.34
C PRO A 171 -2.47 -13.59 15.77
N GLU A 172 -2.90 -12.61 14.98
CA GLU A 172 -4.19 -11.95 15.06
C GLU A 172 -5.03 -12.18 13.80
N LEU A 173 -6.34 -12.27 13.98
CA LEU A 173 -7.28 -12.46 12.88
C LEU A 173 -7.47 -11.14 12.11
N ILE A 174 -7.08 -11.12 10.84
CA ILE A 174 -7.30 -10.01 9.92
C ILE A 174 -8.46 -10.35 8.97
N LYS A 175 -9.49 -9.50 8.98
CA LYS A 175 -10.61 -9.59 8.04
C LYS A 175 -10.30 -8.82 6.75
N PRO A 176 -10.80 -9.25 5.58
CA PRO A 176 -10.63 -8.53 4.33
C PRO A 176 -11.22 -7.10 4.40
N PRO A 177 -10.43 -6.05 4.17
CA PRO A 177 -10.93 -4.67 4.10
C PRO A 177 -11.42 -4.34 2.69
N LYS A 178 -12.03 -3.16 2.51
CA LYS A 178 -12.23 -2.60 1.15
C LYS A 178 -10.89 -2.23 0.52
N ILE A 179 -10.02 -1.60 1.31
CA ILE A 179 -8.67 -1.21 0.92
C ILE A 179 -7.67 -1.83 1.90
N LEU A 180 -6.80 -2.69 1.40
CA LEU A 180 -5.67 -3.24 2.13
C LEU A 180 -4.42 -2.45 1.75
N VAL A 181 -3.74 -1.87 2.75
CA VAL A 181 -2.43 -1.26 2.56
C VAL A 181 -1.39 -2.14 3.22
N ILE A 182 -0.42 -2.61 2.44
CA ILE A 182 0.77 -3.27 2.97
C ILE A 182 1.94 -2.29 2.96
N GLU A 183 2.56 -2.07 4.12
CA GLU A 183 3.61 -1.08 4.26
C GLU A 183 4.88 -1.63 4.90
N GLY A 184 6.03 -1.23 4.40
CA GLY A 184 7.32 -1.62 4.97
C GLY A 184 8.43 -1.65 3.95
N LEU A 185 9.43 -2.49 4.22
CA LEU A 185 10.66 -2.54 3.45
C LEU A 185 10.53 -3.29 2.12
N HIS A 186 9.67 -4.32 2.04
CA HIS A 186 9.59 -5.23 0.88
C HIS A 186 8.17 -5.47 0.33
N PRO A 187 7.38 -4.42 0.01
CA PRO A 187 6.07 -4.61 -0.62
C PRO A 187 6.13 -4.94 -2.13
N MET A 188 7.32 -4.86 -2.76
CA MET A 188 7.53 -5.01 -4.21
C MET A 188 8.88 -5.66 -4.53
#